data_AF-A0A7Y6QUB6-F1
#
_entry.id   AF-A0A7Y6QUB6-F1
#
_cell.length_a   1.000
_cell.length_b   1.000
_cell.length_c   1.000
_cell.angle_alpha   90.00
_cell.angle_beta   90.00
_cell.angle_gamma   90.00
#
_symmetry.space_group_name_H-M   'P 1'
#
loop_
_entity.id
_entity.type
_entity.pdbx_description
1 polymer ?
#
loop_
_entity_poly.entity_id
_entity_poly.type
_entity_poly.pdbx_seq_one_letter_code
_entity_poly.pdbx_strand_id
1 'polypeptide(L)'
;MSDYYVWLEYYADAPVSRNVKSNELKYFTGHKHGAQPTQEQVDKLQSSLTDNVTEAYEDYNDKHPANPATAPTDDAITQARVVKTRSAY
;
A
#
# COMPACT_ATOMS: atom_id res chain seq x y z
N MET A 1 21.96 9.42 11.10
CA MET A 1 20.83 9.66 12.02
C MET A 1 19.68 8.90 11.43
N SER A 2 19.04 7.98 12.16
CA SER A 2 18.11 7.06 11.50
C SER A 2 16.84 7.76 11.02
N ASP A 3 16.46 7.50 9.78
CA ASP A 3 15.18 7.92 9.18
C ASP A 3 14.20 6.75 9.23
N TYR A 4 12.94 7.02 9.54
CA TYR A 4 11.90 6.00 9.68
C TYR A 4 10.80 6.24 8.68
N TYR A 5 10.42 5.16 8.01
CA TYR A 5 9.49 5.19 6.90
C TYR A 5 8.35 4.19 7.11
N VAL A 6 7.18 4.54 6.59
CA VAL A 6 5.98 3.72 6.57
C VAL A 6 5.44 3.62 5.15
N TRP A 7 4.94 2.44 4.79
CA TRP A 7 4.16 2.22 3.57
C TRP A 7 3.04 1.22 3.84
N LEU A 8 2.09 1.14 2.92
CA LEU A 8 1.02 0.15 2.92
C LEU A 8 1.28 -0.92 1.87
N GLU A 9 0.95 -2.17 2.17
CA GLU A 9 0.93 -3.28 1.21
C GLU A 9 -0.47 -3.88 1.13
N TYR A 10 -0.92 -4.21 -0.08
CA TYR A 10 -2.15 -4.95 -0.34
C TYR A 10 -1.85 -6.09 -1.31
N TYR A 11 -2.35 -7.28 -1.00
CA TYR A 11 -2.27 -8.41 -1.93
C TYR A 11 -3.54 -8.44 -2.78
N ALA A 12 -3.41 -8.10 -4.07
CA ALA A 12 -4.48 -8.29 -5.04
C ALA A 12 -4.59 -9.80 -5.31
N ASP A 13 -5.68 -10.39 -4.83
CA ASP A 13 -5.92 -11.82 -4.91
C ASP A 13 -6.08 -12.30 -6.36
N ALA A 14 -6.21 -13.61 -6.55
CA ALA A 14 -6.51 -14.20 -7.84
C ALA A 14 -7.74 -13.50 -8.49
N PRO A 15 -7.68 -13.20 -9.80
CA PRO A 15 -6.67 -13.64 -10.75
C PRO A 15 -5.44 -12.73 -10.90
N VAL A 16 -5.43 -11.54 -10.27
CA VAL A 16 -4.33 -10.56 -10.39
C VAL A 16 -3.06 -11.06 -9.69
N SER A 17 -3.21 -11.69 -8.52
CA SER A 17 -2.15 -12.41 -7.78
C SER A 17 -0.86 -11.62 -7.56
N ARG A 18 -0.95 -10.35 -7.15
CA ARG A 18 0.21 -9.44 -7.05
C ARG A 18 0.19 -8.62 -5.76
N ASN A 19 1.39 -8.43 -5.17
CA ASN A 19 1.58 -7.44 -4.11
C ASN A 19 1.65 -6.02 -4.69
N VAL A 20 0.79 -5.16 -4.18
CA VAL A 20 0.71 -3.74 -4.49
C VAL A 20 1.17 -2.94 -3.28
N LYS A 21 1.92 -1.86 -3.49
CA LYS A 21 2.45 -1.02 -2.42
C LYS A 21 2.02 0.42 -2.63
N SER A 22 1.75 1.15 -1.55
CA SER A 22 1.64 2.61 -1.61
C SER A 22 3.01 3.26 -1.81
N ASN A 23 3.00 4.58 -2.01
CA ASN A 23 4.17 5.41 -1.76
C ASN A 23 4.71 5.22 -0.34
N GLU A 24 5.99 5.55 -0.17
CA GLU A 24 6.66 5.51 1.12
C GLU A 24 6.67 6.90 1.77
N LEU A 25 6.31 6.98 3.05
CA LEU A 25 6.29 8.22 3.82
C LEU A 25 7.33 8.18 4.93
N LYS A 26 8.23 9.18 4.96
CA LYS A 26 9.09 9.41 6.12
C LYS A 26 8.26 10.01 7.27
N TYR A 27 8.18 9.31 8.39
CA TYR A 27 7.37 9.75 9.54
C TYR A 27 8.19 10.25 10.73
N PHE A 28 9.49 9.94 10.79
CA PHE A 28 10.37 10.38 11.87
C PHE A 28 11.83 10.43 11.44
N THR A 29 12.62 11.31 12.06
CA THR A 29 14.08 11.38 11.95
C THR A 29 14.67 11.47 13.35
N GLY A 30 15.60 10.59 13.71
CA GLY A 30 16.31 10.64 14.99
C GLY A 30 16.53 9.29 15.67
N HIS A 31 17.14 9.29 16.84
CA HIS A 31 17.38 8.07 17.60
C HIS A 31 16.20 7.85 18.56
N LYS A 32 15.17 7.11 18.10
CA LYS A 32 14.05 6.70 18.95
C LYS A 32 13.74 5.23 18.74
N HIS A 33 14.09 4.42 19.73
CA HIS A 33 13.61 3.03 19.79
C HIS A 33 12.09 3.00 19.81
N GLY A 34 11.49 2.24 18.90
CA GLY A 34 10.04 2.04 18.86
C GLY A 34 9.22 3.22 18.35
N ALA A 35 9.80 4.15 17.59
CA ALA A 35 9.02 5.16 16.88
C ALA A 35 8.00 4.48 15.96
N GLN A 36 6.71 4.74 16.17
CA GLN A 36 5.61 4.24 15.34
C GLN A 36 4.97 5.41 14.57
N PRO A 37 4.49 5.18 13.34
CA PRO A 37 3.71 6.18 12.62
C PRO A 37 2.36 6.42 13.33
N THR A 38 1.81 7.63 13.21
CA THR A 38 0.44 7.93 13.64
C THR A 38 -0.56 7.38 12.65
N GLN A 39 -1.82 7.19 13.09
CA GLN A 39 -2.90 6.78 12.17
C GLN A 39 -3.07 7.77 11.01
N GLU A 40 -2.97 9.08 11.27
CA GLU A 40 -3.04 10.11 10.22
C GLU A 40 -1.94 9.96 9.17
N GLN A 41 -0.73 9.56 9.57
CA GLN A 41 0.37 9.30 8.63
C GLN A 41 0.11 8.04 7.78
N VAL A 42 -0.50 7.02 8.38
CA VAL A 42 -0.92 5.81 7.67
C VAL A 42 -2.06 6.12 6.69
N ASP A 43 -3.06 6.90 7.10
CA ASP A 43 -4.22 7.23 6.27
C ASP A 43 -3.86 8.08 5.05
N LYS A 44 -2.82 8.93 5.14
CA LYS A 44 -2.27 9.69 4.00
C LYS A 44 -1.80 8.80 2.85
N LEU A 45 -1.50 7.53 3.12
CA LEU A 45 -1.04 6.57 2.12
C LEU A 45 -2.19 5.81 1.45
N GLN A 46 -3.41 5.90 1.98
CA GLN A 46 -4.54 5.11 1.48
C GLN A 46 -4.87 5.44 0.02
N SER A 47 -4.89 6.73 -0.36
CA SER A 47 -5.14 7.13 -1.75
C SER A 47 -4.13 6.51 -2.71
N SER A 48 -2.83 6.60 -2.38
CA SER A 48 -1.78 6.02 -3.22
C SER A 48 -1.87 4.49 -3.30
N LEU A 49 -2.33 3.82 -2.24
CA LEU A 49 -2.56 2.38 -2.30
C LEU A 49 -3.73 2.05 -3.23
N THR A 50 -4.87 2.74 -3.09
CA THR A 50 -6.05 2.56 -3.93
C THR A 50 -5.72 2.77 -5.41
N ASP A 51 -5.00 3.85 -5.73
CA ASP A 51 -4.61 4.16 -7.12
C ASP A 51 -3.78 3.03 -7.72
N ASN A 52 -2.77 2.55 -6.98
CA ASN A 52 -1.89 1.48 -7.44
C ASN A 52 -2.61 0.11 -7.52
N VAL A 53 -3.62 -0.12 -6.67
CA VAL A 53 -4.47 -1.33 -6.76
C VAL A 53 -5.31 -1.26 -8.03
N THR A 54 -5.94 -0.12 -8.28
CA THR A 54 -6.76 0.11 -9.48
C THR A 54 -5.92 -0.12 -10.74
N GLU A 55 -4.72 0.47 -10.81
CA GLU A 55 -3.78 0.28 -11.93
C GLU A 55 -3.42 -1.21 -12.13
N ALA A 56 -3.24 -1.98 -11.06
CA ALA A 56 -2.95 -3.41 -11.18
C ALA A 56 -4.12 -4.22 -11.79
N TYR A 57 -5.37 -3.83 -11.49
CA TYR A 57 -6.55 -4.47 -12.09
C TYR A 57 -6.77 -4.00 -13.54
N GLU A 58 -6.50 -2.74 -13.84
CA GLU A 58 -6.53 -2.22 -15.22
C GLU A 58 -5.50 -2.92 -16.09
N ASP A 59 -4.24 -3.01 -15.66
CA ASP A 59 -3.17 -3.73 -16.36
C ASP A 59 -3.50 -5.22 -16.55
N TYR A 60 -4.14 -5.86 -15.56
CA TYR A 60 -4.63 -7.23 -15.70
C TYR A 60 -5.72 -7.32 -16.77
N ASN A 61 -6.72 -6.44 -16.73
CA ASN A 61 -7.87 -6.45 -17.64
C ASN A 61 -7.47 -6.16 -19.08
N ASP A 62 -6.53 -5.25 -19.30
CA ASP A 62 -5.98 -4.94 -20.61
C ASP A 62 -5.28 -6.16 -21.24
N LYS A 63 -4.62 -6.98 -20.41
CA LYS A 63 -3.97 -8.23 -20.83
C LYS A 63 -4.94 -9.41 -20.96
N HIS A 64 -6.10 -9.34 -20.31
CA HIS A 64 -7.08 -10.43 -20.24
C HIS A 64 -8.51 -9.93 -20.58
N PRO A 65 -8.75 -9.35 -21.78
CA PRO A 65 -10.04 -8.74 -22.11
C PRO A 65 -11.21 -9.73 -22.14
N ALA A 66 -10.93 -11.02 -22.30
CA ALA A 66 -11.93 -12.08 -22.27
C ALA A 66 -12.34 -12.54 -20.86
N ASN A 67 -11.58 -12.16 -19.82
CA ASN A 67 -11.84 -12.53 -18.43
C ASN A 67 -11.41 -11.39 -17.48
N PRO A 68 -12.13 -10.26 -17.50
CA PRO A 68 -11.80 -9.13 -16.64
C PRO A 68 -12.07 -9.44 -15.17
N ALA A 69 -11.24 -8.86 -14.29
CA ALA A 69 -11.40 -8.85 -12.85
C ALA A 69 -11.86 -7.46 -12.37
N THR A 70 -12.67 -7.43 -11.31
CA THR A 70 -13.14 -6.19 -10.70
C THR A 70 -12.22 -5.79 -9.55
N ALA A 71 -11.78 -4.54 -9.54
CA ALA A 71 -11.00 -3.99 -8.43
C ALA A 71 -11.84 -3.98 -7.13
N PRO A 72 -11.22 -4.26 -5.97
CA PRO A 72 -11.88 -4.17 -4.67
C PRO A 72 -12.29 -2.72 -4.34
N THR A 73 -13.23 -2.56 -3.41
CA THR A 73 -13.62 -1.24 -2.90
C THR A 73 -12.53 -0.67 -1.97
N ASP A 74 -12.52 0.65 -1.79
CA ASP A 74 -11.61 1.32 -0.86
C ASP A 74 -11.70 0.80 0.57
N ASP A 75 -12.91 0.46 1.02
CA ASP A 75 -13.12 -0.14 2.34
C ASP A 75 -12.49 -1.53 2.44
N ALA A 76 -12.60 -2.35 1.39
CA ALA A 76 -11.99 -3.67 1.35
C ALA A 76 -10.46 -3.58 1.33
N ILE A 77 -9.91 -2.66 0.54
CA ILE A 77 -8.46 -2.35 0.54
C ILE A 77 -8.03 -1.89 1.93
N THR A 78 -8.79 -0.99 2.55
CA THR A 78 -8.53 -0.45 3.89
C THR A 78 -8.49 -1.53 4.97
N GLN A 79 -9.40 -2.50 4.90
CA GLN A 79 -9.49 -3.58 5.89
C GLN A 79 -8.38 -4.63 5.73
N ALA A 80 -7.95 -4.89 4.49
CA ALA A 80 -7.00 -5.96 4.19
C ALA A 80 -5.54 -5.48 4.05
N ARG A 81 -5.29 -4.16 3.97
CA ARG A 81 -3.92 -3.62 3.87
C ARG A 81 -3.08 -3.97 5.09
N VAL A 82 -1.79 -4.10 4.86
CA VAL A 82 -0.77 -4.28 5.90
C VAL A 82 0.05 -3.01 6.01
N VAL A 83 0.22 -2.50 7.25
CA VAL A 83 1.13 -1.39 7.53
C VAL A 83 2.54 -1.93 7.71
N LYS A 84 3.49 -1.38 6.97
CA LYS A 84 4.90 -1.78 7.01
C LYS A 84 5.76 -0.60 7.42
N THR A 85 6.79 -0.86 8.23
CA THR A 85 7.74 0.16 8.66
C THR A 85 9.18 -0.29 8.43
N ARG A 86 10.07 0.66 8.19
CA ARG A 86 11.52 0.43 8.13
C ARG A 86 12.30 1.59 8.71
N SER A 87 13.52 1.32 9.16
CA SER A 87 14.52 2.33 9.52
C SER A 87 15.68 2.30 8.52
N ALA A 88 16.13 3.46 8.07
CA ALA A 88 17.35 3.66 7.28
C ALA A 88 18.41 4.38 8.14
N TYR A 89 19.69 4.07 7.97
CA TYR A 89 20.80 4.61 8.76
C TYR A 89 21.66 5.61 7.99
#